data_AF-A0A3S4GKK7-F1
#
_entry.id   AF-A0A3S4GKK7-F1
#
_cell.length_a   1.000
_cell.length_b   1.000
_cell.length_c   1.000
_cell.angle_alpha   90.00
_cell.angle_beta   90.00
_cell.angle_gamma   90.00
#
_symmetry.space_group_name_H-M   'P 1'
#
loop_
_entity.id
_entity.type
_entity.pdbx_description
1 polymer ?
#
loop_
_entity_poly.entity_id
_entity_poly.type
_entity_poly.pdbx_seq_one_letter_code
_entity_poly.pdbx_strand_id
1 'polypeptide(L)'
;MYQAALSPNLLERPRLDKHLQQLLNDVVKMRGLITPASKETRIQKSIFEAIQTINRNLVCMLELQINAHWATRASHFVMLNAHTLRETQQMTQQTLLTIAHALYEGNPQPVLANTGKLNDIAAELRQLMNEQQGDAVAETPIHGYVWLSMETARQLELLSHLICRALRK
;
A
#
# COMPACT_ATOMS: atom_id res chain seq x y z
N MET A 1 7.05 -0.90 -8.87
CA MET A 1 6.86 0.48 -8.38
C MET A 1 6.97 0.58 -6.87
N TYR A 2 6.08 -0.08 -6.11
CA TYR A 2 6.12 -0.14 -4.64
C TYR A 2 7.52 -0.48 -4.09
N GLN A 3 8.12 -1.58 -4.56
CA GLN A 3 9.49 -1.98 -4.18
C GLN A 3 10.56 -0.95 -4.49
N ALA A 4 10.47 -0.30 -5.66
CA ALA A 4 11.44 0.70 -6.06
C ALA A 4 11.36 1.94 -5.17
N ALA A 5 10.17 2.27 -4.65
CA ALA A 5 9.96 3.47 -3.85
C ALA A 5 10.40 3.33 -2.38
N LEU A 6 10.37 2.10 -1.86
CA LEU A 6 10.64 1.77 -0.45
C LEU A 6 11.87 0.85 -0.31
N SER A 7 12.74 0.82 -1.32
CA SER A 7 13.92 -0.04 -1.32
C SER A 7 14.93 0.46 -0.28
N PRO A 8 15.43 -0.43 0.60
CA PRO A 8 16.47 -0.07 1.57
C PRO A 8 17.83 0.20 0.91
N ASN A 9 17.99 -0.18 -0.37
CA ASN A 9 19.24 -0.03 -1.11
C ASN A 9 19.38 1.34 -1.80
N LEU A 10 18.39 2.23 -1.61
CA LEU A 10 18.42 3.57 -2.18
C LEU A 10 18.96 4.57 -1.17
N LEU A 11 19.96 5.34 -1.59
CA LEU A 11 20.52 6.44 -0.81
C LEU A 11 19.72 7.73 -0.97
N GLU A 12 19.02 7.88 -2.10
CA GLU A 12 18.25 9.05 -2.46
C GLU A 12 16.84 8.68 -2.92
N ARG A 13 15.90 9.62 -2.77
CA ARG A 13 14.51 9.45 -3.20
C ARG A 13 14.46 9.17 -4.71
N PRO A 14 13.85 8.06 -5.15
CA PRO A 14 13.71 7.75 -6.57
C PRO A 14 12.71 8.71 -7.25
N ARG A 15 12.99 9.08 -8.50
CA ARG A 15 12.11 9.93 -9.32
C ARG A 15 10.94 9.12 -9.88
N LEU A 16 9.85 9.04 -9.11
CA LEU A 16 8.69 8.21 -9.43
C LEU A 16 7.43 9.01 -9.81
N ASP A 17 7.47 10.33 -9.77
CA ASP A 17 6.27 11.17 -9.90
C ASP A 17 5.54 10.96 -11.23
N LYS A 18 6.28 10.90 -12.34
CA LYS A 18 5.72 10.59 -13.67
C LYS A 18 5.06 9.22 -13.72
N HIS A 19 5.68 8.23 -13.08
CA HIS A 19 5.15 6.87 -13.03
C HIS A 19 3.89 6.80 -12.14
N LEU A 20 3.83 7.57 -11.04
CA LEU A 20 2.67 7.63 -10.15
C LEU A 20 1.50 8.27 -10.87
N GLN A 21 1.77 9.38 -11.54
CA GLN A 21 0.78 10.09 -12.34
C GLN A 21 0.25 9.21 -13.48
N GLN A 22 1.12 8.48 -14.17
CA GLN A 22 0.70 7.55 -15.22
C GLN A 22 -0.17 6.42 -14.65
N LEU A 23 0.26 5.79 -13.55
CA LEU A 23 -0.52 4.74 -12.89
C LEU A 23 -1.89 5.25 -12.44
N LEU A 24 -1.97 6.43 -11.85
CA LEU A 24 -3.24 7.05 -11.45
C LEU A 24 -4.14 7.33 -12.66
N ASN A 25 -3.58 7.85 -13.76
CA ASN A 25 -4.31 8.10 -15.00
C ASN A 25 -4.90 6.81 -15.57
N ASP A 26 -4.12 5.73 -15.58
CA ASP A 26 -4.58 4.43 -16.07
C ASP A 26 -5.68 3.86 -15.18
N VAL A 27 -5.54 3.99 -13.86
CA VAL A 27 -6.62 3.66 -12.91
C VAL A 27 -7.86 4.48 -13.24
N VAL A 28 -7.79 5.80 -13.38
CA VAL A 28 -8.95 6.66 -13.68
C VAL A 28 -9.66 6.23 -14.97
N LYS A 29 -8.91 5.87 -16.02
CA LYS A 29 -9.47 5.39 -17.30
C LYS A 29 -10.27 4.10 -17.16
N MET A 30 -9.92 3.22 -16.21
CA MET A 30 -10.68 1.98 -15.96
C MET A 30 -12.16 2.24 -15.64
N ARG A 31 -12.52 3.43 -15.15
CA ARG A 31 -13.93 3.82 -14.92
C ARG A 31 -14.80 3.66 -16.18
N GLY A 32 -14.25 3.91 -17.36
CA GLY A 32 -14.96 3.73 -18.64
C GLY A 32 -15.33 2.27 -18.93
N LEU A 33 -14.61 1.32 -18.33
CA LEU A 33 -14.79 -0.12 -18.54
C LEU A 33 -15.83 -0.74 -17.59
N ILE A 34 -16.24 -0.04 -16.54
CA ILE A 34 -17.15 -0.57 -15.51
C ILE A 34 -18.49 -1.02 -16.10
N THR A 35 -19.11 -0.18 -16.92
CA THR A 35 -20.43 -0.48 -17.52
C THR A 35 -20.37 -1.66 -18.49
N PRO A 36 -19.46 -1.69 -19.49
CA PRO A 36 -19.36 -2.85 -20.37
C PRO A 36 -18.98 -4.13 -19.62
N ALA A 37 -18.01 -4.09 -18.69
CA ALA A 37 -17.62 -5.26 -17.91
C ALA A 37 -18.78 -5.84 -17.09
N SER A 38 -19.60 -4.98 -16.47
CA SER A 38 -20.78 -5.41 -15.72
C SER A 38 -21.83 -6.09 -16.60
N LYS A 39 -22.05 -5.58 -17.82
CA LYS A 39 -23.00 -6.19 -18.77
C LYS A 39 -22.52 -7.56 -19.25
N GLU A 40 -21.23 -7.69 -19.53
CA GLU A 40 -20.63 -8.92 -20.05
C GLU A 40 -20.52 -10.01 -18.98
N THR A 41 -20.02 -9.66 -17.80
CA THR A 41 -19.78 -10.62 -16.70
C THR A 41 -21.02 -10.88 -15.84
N ARG A 42 -22.04 -10.04 -15.94
CA ARG A 42 -23.22 -9.98 -15.04
C ARG A 42 -22.89 -9.71 -13.57
N ILE A 43 -21.65 -9.35 -13.25
CA ILE A 43 -21.25 -8.91 -11.92
C ILE A 43 -21.86 -7.51 -11.67
N GLN A 44 -22.32 -7.27 -10.44
CA GLN A 44 -22.95 -6.00 -10.07
C GLN A 44 -21.99 -4.83 -10.28
N LYS A 45 -22.47 -3.77 -10.92
CA LYS A 45 -21.71 -2.54 -11.18
C LYS A 45 -21.06 -1.96 -9.91
N SER A 46 -21.76 -2.03 -8.77
CA SER A 46 -21.27 -1.58 -7.47
C SER A 46 -19.99 -2.27 -7.01
N ILE A 47 -19.76 -3.53 -7.39
CA ILE A 47 -18.51 -4.25 -7.07
C ILE A 47 -17.35 -3.64 -7.85
N PHE A 48 -17.52 -3.38 -9.14
CA PHE A 48 -16.49 -2.73 -9.95
C PHE A 48 -16.22 -1.29 -9.49
N GLU A 49 -17.24 -0.53 -9.10
CA GLU A 49 -17.09 0.82 -8.54
C GLU A 49 -16.32 0.82 -7.22
N ALA A 50 -16.56 -0.18 -6.36
CA ALA A 50 -15.81 -0.37 -5.12
C ALA A 50 -14.34 -0.74 -5.40
N ILE A 51 -14.08 -1.70 -6.30
CA ILE A 51 -12.73 -2.08 -6.74
C ILE A 51 -11.98 -0.86 -7.31
N GLN A 52 -12.64 -0.08 -8.15
CA GLN A 52 -12.09 1.13 -8.75
C GLN A 52 -11.69 2.17 -7.69
N THR A 53 -12.54 2.37 -6.69
CA THR A 53 -12.29 3.31 -5.58
C THR A 53 -11.06 2.87 -4.78
N ILE A 54 -10.97 1.58 -4.45
CA ILE A 54 -9.84 1.05 -3.68
C ILE A 54 -8.54 1.15 -4.48
N ASN A 55 -8.54 0.80 -5.77
CA ASN A 55 -7.35 0.95 -6.63
C ASN A 55 -6.84 2.39 -6.65
N ARG A 56 -7.73 3.37 -6.79
CA ARG A 56 -7.35 4.78 -6.72
C ARG A 56 -6.75 5.13 -5.35
N ASN A 57 -7.39 4.69 -4.27
CA ASN A 57 -6.90 4.92 -2.91
C ASN A 57 -5.51 4.32 -2.70
N LEU A 58 -5.26 3.10 -3.17
CA LEU A 58 -3.96 2.43 -3.08
C LEU A 58 -2.84 3.23 -3.77
N VAL A 59 -3.11 3.80 -4.95
CA VAL A 59 -2.14 4.66 -5.65
C VAL A 59 -1.87 5.95 -4.87
N CYS A 60 -2.92 6.62 -4.38
CA CYS A 60 -2.78 7.82 -3.56
C CYS A 60 -2.04 7.56 -2.25
N MET A 61 -2.33 6.46 -1.57
CA MET A 61 -1.64 6.08 -0.33
C MET A 61 -0.19 5.75 -0.59
N LEU A 62 0.14 5.06 -1.69
CA LEU A 62 1.53 4.83 -2.06
C LEU A 62 2.30 6.15 -2.24
N GLU A 63 1.71 7.13 -2.92
CA GLU A 63 2.30 8.46 -3.06
C GLU A 63 2.54 9.14 -1.71
N LEU A 64 1.55 9.11 -0.81
CA LEU A 64 1.68 9.67 0.54
C LEU A 64 2.72 8.92 1.39
N GLN A 65 2.79 7.59 1.28
CA GLN A 65 3.79 6.77 1.96
C GLN A 65 5.19 7.13 1.48
N ILE A 66 5.39 7.30 0.17
CA ILE A 66 6.68 7.73 -0.40
C ILE A 66 7.05 9.11 0.16
N ASN A 67 6.12 10.05 0.17
CA ASN A 67 6.37 11.39 0.69
C ASN A 67 6.73 11.35 2.18
N ALA A 68 6.04 10.56 3.00
CA ALA A 68 6.35 10.40 4.42
C ALA A 68 7.69 9.67 4.64
N HIS A 69 7.97 8.62 3.87
CA HIS A 69 9.17 7.80 3.97
C HIS A 69 10.45 8.59 3.70
N TRP A 70 10.37 9.52 2.75
CA TRP A 70 11.49 10.35 2.28
C TRP A 70 11.42 11.80 2.80
N ALA A 71 10.58 12.10 3.80
CA ALA A 71 10.32 13.47 4.26
C ALA A 71 11.56 14.16 4.84
N THR A 72 12.31 13.45 5.70
CA THR A 72 13.59 13.91 6.25
C THR A 72 14.58 12.75 6.30
N ARG A 73 15.88 13.05 6.24
CA ARG A 73 16.93 12.02 6.36
C ARG A 73 16.87 11.30 7.70
N ALA A 74 16.66 12.03 8.80
CA ALA A 74 16.58 11.48 10.14
C ALA A 74 15.39 10.52 10.29
N SER A 75 14.19 10.93 9.86
CA SER A 75 13.00 10.04 9.90
C SER A 75 13.17 8.82 9.00
N HIS A 76 13.75 9.01 7.81
CA HIS A 76 14.03 7.92 6.88
C HIS A 76 14.99 6.90 7.49
N PHE A 77 16.05 7.35 8.14
CA PHE A 77 17.01 6.48 8.82
C PHE A 77 16.35 5.66 9.93
N VAL A 78 15.50 6.27 10.76
CA VAL A 78 14.72 5.53 11.78
C VAL A 78 13.85 4.45 11.13
N MET A 79 13.10 4.81 10.07
CA MET A 79 12.23 3.85 9.36
C MET A 79 12.99 2.72 8.67
N LEU A 80 14.21 2.97 8.16
CA LEU A 80 15.06 1.93 7.56
C LEU A 80 15.49 0.88 8.58
N ASN A 81 15.72 1.28 9.83
CA ASN A 81 16.18 0.40 10.89
C ASN A 81 15.04 -0.39 11.55
N ALA A 82 13.79 0.06 11.41
CA ALA A 82 12.62 -0.65 11.94
C ALA A 82 12.34 -1.96 11.19
N HIS A 83 12.56 -3.10 11.86
CA HIS A 83 12.36 -4.44 11.30
C HIS A 83 10.88 -4.77 11.13
N THR A 84 10.04 -4.42 12.09
CA THR A 84 8.58 -4.65 12.00
C THR A 84 7.94 -3.87 10.85
N LEU A 85 8.47 -2.69 10.54
CA LEU A 85 8.05 -1.87 9.41
C LEU A 85 8.40 -2.55 8.09
N ARG A 86 9.62 -3.09 8.00
CA ARG A 86 10.09 -3.85 6.84
C ARG A 86 9.28 -5.11 6.59
N GLU A 87 8.94 -5.85 7.63
CA GLU A 87 8.03 -7.00 7.52
C GLU A 87 6.67 -6.56 6.98
N THR A 88 6.12 -5.46 7.47
CA THR A 88 4.83 -4.92 7.00
C THR A 88 4.89 -4.52 5.52
N GLN A 89 6.00 -3.93 5.08
CA GLN A 89 6.23 -3.63 3.67
C GLN A 89 6.28 -4.90 2.80
N GLN A 90 7.00 -5.93 3.25
CA GLN A 90 7.10 -7.21 2.56
C GLN A 90 5.75 -7.92 2.48
N MET A 91 4.98 -7.92 3.58
CA MET A 91 3.63 -8.46 3.61
C MET A 91 2.71 -7.75 2.62
N THR A 92 2.72 -6.42 2.61
CA THR A 92 1.96 -5.60 1.64
C THR A 92 2.30 -5.99 0.20
N GLN A 93 3.59 -6.12 -0.10
CA GLN A 93 4.06 -6.54 -1.43
C GLN A 93 3.59 -7.96 -1.76
N GLN A 94 3.70 -8.90 -0.82
CA GLN A 94 3.26 -10.27 -1.03
C GLN A 94 1.75 -10.34 -1.27
N THR A 95 0.95 -9.57 -0.53
CA THR A 95 -0.51 -9.47 -0.75
C THR A 95 -0.83 -8.95 -2.14
N LEU A 96 -0.15 -7.90 -2.62
CA LEU A 96 -0.31 -7.40 -3.99
C LEU A 96 -0.01 -8.48 -5.04
N LEU A 97 1.10 -9.21 -4.86
CA LEU A 97 1.48 -10.31 -5.76
C LEU A 97 0.47 -11.46 -5.72
N THR A 98 0.02 -11.86 -4.54
CA THR A 98 -1.00 -12.90 -4.36
C THR A 98 -2.31 -12.51 -5.04
N ILE A 99 -2.76 -11.26 -4.89
CA ILE A 99 -3.98 -10.76 -5.55
C ILE A 99 -3.81 -10.76 -7.07
N ALA A 100 -2.67 -10.29 -7.58
CA ALA A 100 -2.39 -10.27 -9.02
C ALA A 100 -2.37 -11.68 -9.62
N HIS A 101 -1.73 -12.63 -8.93
CA HIS A 101 -1.69 -14.04 -9.33
C HIS A 101 -3.08 -14.67 -9.32
N ALA A 102 -3.83 -14.46 -8.24
CA ALA A 102 -5.21 -14.92 -8.11
C ALA A 102 -6.14 -14.41 -9.22
N LEU A 103 -5.97 -13.15 -9.65
CA LEU A 103 -6.71 -12.58 -10.76
C LEU A 103 -6.35 -13.24 -12.09
N TYR A 104 -5.07 -13.58 -12.30
CA TYR A 104 -4.59 -14.26 -13.50
C TYR A 104 -5.09 -15.71 -13.57
N GLU A 105 -5.07 -16.44 -12.45
CA GLU A 105 -5.52 -17.84 -12.37
C GLU A 105 -7.04 -17.99 -12.27
N GLY A 106 -7.76 -16.92 -11.92
CA GLY A 106 -9.21 -16.93 -11.70
C GLY A 106 -9.66 -17.60 -10.40
N ASN A 107 -8.73 -17.88 -9.46
CA ASN A 107 -9.03 -18.54 -8.18
C ASN A 107 -8.54 -17.71 -6.99
N PRO A 108 -9.21 -16.58 -6.67
CA PRO A 108 -8.82 -15.76 -5.54
C PRO A 108 -9.19 -16.40 -4.20
N GLN A 109 -8.20 -16.45 -3.31
CA GLN A 109 -8.42 -16.69 -1.89
C GLN A 109 -8.40 -15.36 -1.14
N PRO A 110 -9.27 -15.17 -0.14
CA PRO A 110 -9.29 -13.94 0.65
C PRO A 110 -7.97 -13.81 1.43
N VAL A 111 -7.36 -12.64 1.34
CA VAL A 111 -6.16 -12.28 2.10
C VAL A 111 -6.60 -11.43 3.28
N LEU A 112 -6.26 -11.86 4.50
CA LEU A 112 -6.50 -11.08 5.71
C LEU A 112 -5.41 -10.03 5.90
N ALA A 113 -5.78 -8.81 6.29
CA ALA A 113 -4.80 -7.81 6.69
C ALA A 113 -4.16 -8.22 8.01
N ASN A 114 -2.84 -8.07 8.12
CA ASN A 114 -2.14 -8.30 9.37
C ASN A 114 -2.15 -7.03 10.25
N THR A 115 -3.34 -6.63 10.67
CA THR A 115 -3.57 -5.44 11.52
C THR A 115 -3.02 -5.61 12.95
N GLY A 116 -2.64 -6.82 13.37
CA GLY A 116 -2.10 -7.11 14.70
C GLY A 116 -0.69 -6.55 14.97
N LYS A 117 0.07 -6.18 13.93
CA LYS A 117 1.48 -5.74 14.06
C LYS A 117 1.68 -4.27 14.48
N LEU A 118 0.60 -3.50 14.66
CA LEU A 118 0.71 -2.06 14.92
C LEU A 118 1.46 -1.73 16.21
N ASN A 119 1.13 -2.43 17.29
CA ASN A 119 1.69 -2.15 18.60
C ASN A 119 3.20 -2.44 18.59
N ASP A 120 3.61 -3.50 17.89
CA ASP A 120 5.00 -3.87 17.71
C ASP A 120 5.76 -2.79 16.91
N ILE A 121 5.17 -2.31 15.81
CA ILE A 121 5.73 -1.23 14.99
C ILE A 121 5.87 0.07 15.78
N ALA A 122 4.84 0.46 16.53
CA ALA A 122 4.86 1.67 17.33
C ALA A 122 5.87 1.58 18.48
N ALA A 123 6.00 0.42 19.12
CA ALA A 123 6.97 0.19 20.19
C ALA A 123 8.41 0.25 19.68
N GLU A 124 8.71 -0.45 18.58
CA GLU A 124 10.04 -0.45 17.97
C GLU A 124 10.44 0.97 17.50
N LEU A 125 9.55 1.68 16.82
CA LEU A 125 9.84 3.04 16.34
C LEU A 125 10.10 4.03 17.49
N ARG A 126 9.34 3.95 18.59
CA ARG A 126 9.60 4.78 19.78
C ARG A 126 10.96 4.47 20.40
N GLN A 127 11.34 3.20 20.46
CA GLN A 127 12.66 2.81 20.95
C GLN A 127 13.77 3.39 20.07
N LEU A 128 13.68 3.20 18.74
CA LEU A 128 14.67 3.73 17.79
C LEU A 128 14.77 5.26 17.83
N MET A 129 13.65 5.96 18.02
CA MET A 129 13.66 7.42 18.18
C MET A 129 14.37 7.87 19.45
N ASN A 130 14.18 7.16 20.57
CA ASN A 130 14.84 7.46 21.83
C ASN A 130 16.36 7.19 21.79
N GLU A 131 16.80 6.22 20.99
CA GLU A 131 18.23 5.89 20.80
C GLU A 131 18.97 6.96 19.96
N GLN A 132 18.25 7.72 19.13
CA GLN A 132 18.81 8.75 18.22
C GLN A 132 18.95 10.15 18.87
N GLN A 133 19.17 10.21 20.19
CA GLN A 133 19.12 11.39 21.10
C GLN A 133 19.90 12.67 20.69
N GLY A 134 20.54 12.74 19.53
CA GLY A 134 21.29 13.90 19.04
C GLY A 134 20.69 14.65 17.85
N ASP A 135 19.74 14.06 17.12
CA ASP A 135 19.15 14.67 15.91
C ASP A 135 17.67 14.96 16.14
N ALA A 136 17.18 16.14 15.72
CA ALA A 136 15.77 16.50 15.84
C ALA A 136 14.92 15.64 14.87
N VAL A 137 14.60 14.41 15.27
CA VAL A 137 13.79 13.48 14.48
C VAL A 137 12.37 14.05 14.36
N ALA A 138 11.95 14.34 13.14
CA ALA A 138 10.57 14.70 12.87
C ALA A 138 9.66 13.48 13.09
N GLU A 139 8.89 13.47 14.17
CA GLU A 139 8.00 12.35 14.54
C GLU A 139 6.78 12.25 13.60
N THR A 140 6.28 13.38 13.11
CA THR A 140 5.10 13.48 12.25
C THR A 140 5.16 12.59 11.00
N PRO A 141 6.23 12.61 10.17
CA PRO A 141 6.32 11.72 9.01
C PRO A 141 6.37 10.25 9.39
N ILE A 142 6.98 9.88 10.52
CA ILE A 142 7.03 8.49 11.00
C ILE A 142 5.62 8.01 11.34
N HIS A 143 4.88 8.78 12.16
CA HIS A 143 3.50 8.45 12.51
C HIS A 143 2.58 8.39 11.29
N GLY A 144 2.72 9.36 10.37
CA GLY A 144 1.98 9.36 9.11
C GLY A 144 2.26 8.11 8.26
N TYR A 145 3.53 7.70 8.15
CA TYR A 145 3.92 6.51 7.40
C TYR A 145 3.33 5.22 8.01
N VAL A 146 3.38 5.07 9.33
CA VAL A 146 2.81 3.91 10.03
C VAL A 146 1.31 3.82 9.79
N TRP A 147 0.59 4.92 9.98
CA TRP A 147 -0.86 4.97 9.75
C TRP A 147 -1.23 4.60 8.30
N LEU A 148 -0.51 5.18 7.32
CA LEU A 148 -0.73 4.87 5.91
C LEU A 148 -0.43 3.40 5.58
N SER A 149 0.53 2.79 6.25
CA SER A 149 0.85 1.36 6.06
C SER A 149 -0.27 0.45 6.53
N MET A 150 -0.93 0.78 7.64
CA MET A 150 -2.11 0.03 8.09
C MET A 150 -3.29 0.22 7.14
N GLU A 151 -3.55 1.46 6.73
CA GLU A 151 -4.69 1.76 5.86
C GLU A 151 -4.50 1.09 4.50
N THR A 152 -3.26 1.01 4.00
CA THR A 152 -2.91 0.22 2.82
C THR A 152 -3.22 -1.26 3.01
N ALA A 153 -2.84 -1.86 4.14
CA ALA A 153 -3.15 -3.25 4.43
C ALA A 153 -4.67 -3.51 4.49
N ARG A 154 -5.44 -2.60 5.12
CA ARG A 154 -6.90 -2.67 5.20
C ARG A 154 -7.56 -2.57 3.83
N GLN A 155 -7.08 -1.67 2.98
CA GLN A 155 -7.59 -1.49 1.61
C GLN A 155 -7.29 -2.71 0.74
N LEU A 156 -6.12 -3.35 0.92
CA LEU A 156 -5.77 -4.59 0.23
C LEU A 156 -6.65 -5.78 0.65
N GLU A 157 -6.96 -5.91 1.94
CA GLU A 157 -7.92 -6.91 2.41
C GLU A 157 -9.31 -6.69 1.79
N LEU A 158 -9.80 -5.45 1.80
CA LEU A 158 -11.09 -5.11 1.18
C LEU A 158 -11.09 -5.41 -0.32
N LEU A 159 -9.99 -5.08 -1.02
CA LEU A 159 -9.82 -5.40 -2.43
C LEU A 159 -9.89 -6.92 -2.66
N SER A 160 -9.18 -7.70 -1.84
CA SER A 160 -9.17 -9.15 -1.90
C SER A 160 -10.58 -9.72 -1.73
N HIS A 161 -11.35 -9.24 -0.75
CA HIS A 161 -12.74 -9.65 -0.55
C HIS A 161 -13.64 -9.33 -1.74
N LEU A 162 -13.51 -8.15 -2.33
CA LEU A 162 -14.31 -7.76 -3.50
C LEU A 162 -13.96 -8.59 -4.73
N ILE A 163 -12.67 -8.88 -4.95
CA ILE A 163 -12.22 -9.74 -6.05
C ILE A 163 -12.74 -11.18 -5.85
N CYS A 164 -12.66 -11.72 -4.63
CA CYS A 164 -13.23 -13.01 -4.31
C CYS A 164 -14.73 -13.06 -4.61
N ARG A 165 -15.47 -12.02 -4.20
CA ARG A 165 -16.92 -11.92 -4.48
C ARG A 165 -17.21 -11.77 -5.98
N ALA A 166 -16.37 -11.07 -6.73
CA ALA A 166 -16.53 -10.90 -8.17
C ALA A 166 -16.31 -12.23 -8.93
N LEU A 167 -15.38 -13.07 -8.46
CA LEU A 167 -14.98 -14.31 -9.15
C LEU A 167 -15.70 -15.56 -8.65
N ARG A 168 -16.37 -15.53 -7.50
CA ARG A 168 -17.29 -16.59 -7.05
C ARG A 168 -18.56 -16.54 -7.92
N LYS A 169 -18.70 -17.51 -8.83
CA LYS A 169 -19.93 -17.74 -9.60
C LYS A 169 -21.07 -18.24 -8.71
#